data_AF-A0A410MCF3-F1
#
_entry.id   AF-A0A410MCF3-F1
#
_cell.length_a   1.000
_cell.length_b   1.000
_cell.length_c   1.000
_cell.angle_alpha   90.00
_cell.angle_beta   90.00
_cell.angle_gamma   90.00
#
_symmetry.space_group_name_H-M   'P 1'
#
loop_
_entity.id
_entity.type
_entity.pdbx_description
1 polymer ?
#
loop_
_entity_poly.entity_id
_entity_poly.type
_entity_poly.pdbx_seq_one_letter_code
_entity_poly.pdbx_strand_id
1 'polypeptide(L)'
;MRIADVVTFADIVKLPKKHLQEIATAMSIDTNDRAFNLAKDIWSDLKRKSSGEKHDFLFNHYNKVFAGNTSVSWFTCDSLEGLKKGIIERERNNPFNEKIPYKEEELINPKLRSAAEIDEDSYYLRFIYQDGTRRIIGEDIEVLPTTKTATVYINETKNLVEVRDKPDDALKIAGLVASYVNQQITLDKYNFLAPYGSKIEDIADQLHNGRFTESKAFPETFIDTFNEKENETIVNILGAIDEYYEYDDIDTLQQKLEEAKSILGDELLTSPFIAIILAGMGDVGLKVNEKDLRHTPFYNLLGPYLQTSGGYIKFQVEVNNVWQEFSINIGVRPKSVYFKSNKTTEEVIEEVRSKVILSTFN
;
A
#
# COMPACT_ATOMS: atom_id res chain seq x y z
N MET A 1 -25.33 -10.73 6.56
CA MET A 1 -24.42 -10.55 7.72
C MET A 1 -24.08 -9.09 7.73
N ARG A 2 -24.11 -8.46 8.90
CA ARG A 2 -23.72 -7.05 9.04
C ARG A 2 -22.21 -6.94 9.10
N ILE A 3 -21.68 -5.75 8.85
CA ILE A 3 -20.25 -5.45 8.98
C ILE A 3 -19.71 -5.92 10.36
N ALA A 4 -20.43 -5.66 11.45
CA ALA A 4 -20.08 -6.12 12.80
C ALA A 4 -19.85 -7.64 12.91
N ASP A 5 -20.55 -8.46 12.12
CA ASP A 5 -20.49 -9.92 12.25
C ASP A 5 -19.21 -10.50 11.64
N VAL A 6 -18.63 -9.79 10.67
CA VAL A 6 -17.41 -10.22 9.97
C VAL A 6 -16.13 -9.62 10.57
N VAL A 7 -16.27 -8.77 11.59
CA VAL A 7 -15.16 -8.26 12.41
C VAL A 7 -14.47 -9.41 13.14
N THR A 8 -13.15 -9.32 13.23
CA THR A 8 -12.28 -10.24 13.96
C THR A 8 -11.57 -9.53 15.10
N PHE A 9 -11.00 -10.31 16.02
CA PHE A 9 -10.17 -9.77 17.08
C PHE A 9 -9.02 -8.89 16.54
N ALA A 10 -8.39 -9.31 15.43
CA ALA A 10 -7.29 -8.58 14.83
C ALA A 10 -7.70 -7.19 14.35
N ASP A 11 -8.95 -7.00 13.92
CA ASP A 11 -9.47 -5.69 13.52
C ASP A 11 -9.67 -4.79 14.75
N ILE A 12 -10.19 -5.33 15.87
CA ILE A 12 -10.36 -4.60 17.12
C ILE A 12 -9.00 -4.15 17.68
N VAL A 13 -7.99 -5.03 17.68
CA VAL A 13 -6.64 -4.72 18.19
C VAL A 13 -5.98 -3.55 17.47
N LYS A 14 -6.31 -3.33 16.18
CA LYS A 14 -5.76 -2.23 15.38
C LYS A 14 -6.37 -0.86 15.73
N LEU A 15 -7.50 -0.82 16.43
CA LEU A 15 -8.16 0.43 16.77
C LEU A 15 -7.31 1.26 17.74
N PRO A 16 -7.23 2.59 17.55
CA PRO A 16 -6.61 3.48 18.52
C PRO A 16 -7.22 3.35 19.92
N LYS A 17 -6.40 3.48 20.97
CA LYS A 17 -6.84 3.33 22.39
C LYS A 17 -8.09 4.15 22.70
N LYS A 18 -8.19 5.38 22.22
CA LYS A 18 -9.35 6.26 22.43
C LYS A 18 -10.66 5.60 21.97
N HIS A 19 -10.66 4.95 20.81
CA HIS A 19 -11.85 4.25 20.30
C HIS A 19 -12.17 2.98 21.07
N LEU A 20 -11.13 2.25 21.51
CA LEU A 20 -11.34 1.13 22.41
C LEU A 20 -11.98 1.58 23.73
N GLN A 21 -11.61 2.75 24.27
CA GLN A 21 -12.22 3.31 25.47
C GLN A 21 -13.68 3.73 25.25
N GLU A 22 -14.01 4.30 24.09
CA GLU A 22 -15.39 4.63 23.71
C GLU A 22 -16.27 3.36 23.64
N ILE A 23 -15.80 2.31 22.96
CA ILE A 23 -16.50 1.01 22.87
C ILE A 23 -16.64 0.38 24.26
N ALA A 24 -15.56 0.31 25.03
CA ALA A 24 -15.56 -0.25 26.38
C ALA A 24 -16.53 0.48 27.31
N THR A 25 -16.59 1.81 27.24
CA THR A 25 -17.55 2.63 28.01
C THR A 25 -18.98 2.25 27.65
N ALA A 26 -19.30 2.16 26.35
CA ALA A 26 -20.64 1.75 25.89
C ALA A 26 -21.01 0.34 26.38
N MET A 27 -20.03 -0.55 26.52
CA MET A 27 -20.18 -1.92 26.99
C MET A 27 -20.08 -2.07 28.52
N SER A 28 -19.88 -0.97 29.27
CA SER A 28 -19.64 -0.99 30.73
C SER A 28 -18.42 -1.82 31.15
N ILE A 29 -17.34 -1.76 30.36
CA ILE A 29 -16.04 -2.39 30.63
C ILE A 29 -15.08 -1.33 31.19
N ASP A 30 -14.20 -1.71 32.13
CA ASP A 30 -13.16 -0.80 32.67
C ASP A 30 -12.20 -0.33 31.56
N THR A 31 -11.91 0.98 31.53
CA THR A 31 -11.18 1.64 30.45
C THR A 31 -9.72 1.98 30.82
N ASN A 32 -9.31 1.67 32.05
CA ASN A 32 -7.98 2.03 32.57
C ASN A 32 -6.85 1.13 32.06
N ASP A 33 -7.17 0.01 31.42
CA ASP A 33 -6.17 -0.94 30.95
C ASP A 33 -5.40 -0.45 29.70
N ARG A 34 -4.36 -1.20 29.33
CA ARG A 34 -3.60 -1.06 28.09
C ARG A 34 -4.48 -1.46 26.90
N ALA A 35 -4.22 -0.86 25.74
CA ALA A 35 -5.02 -1.04 24.53
C ALA A 35 -5.26 -2.52 24.15
N PHE A 36 -4.24 -3.37 24.25
CA PHE A 36 -4.37 -4.79 23.93
C PHE A 36 -5.32 -5.54 24.88
N ASN A 37 -5.23 -5.29 26.19
CA ASN A 37 -6.11 -5.93 27.17
C ASN A 37 -7.55 -5.42 26.98
N LEU A 38 -7.72 -4.12 26.77
CA LEU A 38 -9.02 -3.53 26.47
C LEU A 38 -9.66 -4.16 25.22
N ALA A 39 -8.88 -4.36 24.14
CA ALA A 39 -9.34 -5.06 22.95
C ALA A 39 -9.73 -6.52 23.25
N LYS A 40 -9.00 -7.21 24.12
CA LYS A 40 -9.30 -8.60 24.52
C LYS A 40 -10.61 -8.69 25.30
N ASP A 41 -10.87 -7.75 26.19
CA ASP A 41 -12.09 -7.71 27.00
C ASP A 41 -13.31 -7.36 26.14
N ILE A 42 -13.19 -6.32 25.30
CA ILE A 42 -14.20 -5.96 24.29
C ILE A 42 -14.54 -7.18 23.42
N TRP A 43 -13.53 -7.85 22.86
CA TRP A 43 -13.75 -9.01 22.01
C TRP A 43 -14.40 -10.18 22.75
N SER A 44 -14.00 -10.42 24.00
CA SER A 44 -14.56 -11.48 24.83
C SER A 44 -16.04 -11.25 25.12
N ASP A 45 -16.43 -9.99 25.35
CA ASP A 45 -17.84 -9.65 25.51
C ASP A 45 -18.60 -9.73 24.19
N LEU A 46 -18.08 -9.12 23.10
CA LEU A 46 -18.69 -9.16 21.76
C LEU A 46 -18.99 -10.58 21.27
N LYS A 47 -18.14 -11.57 21.57
CA LYS A 47 -18.40 -12.98 21.19
C LYS A 47 -19.72 -13.54 21.73
N ARG A 48 -20.19 -13.02 22.86
CA ARG A 48 -21.44 -13.45 23.52
C ARG A 48 -22.67 -12.68 23.05
N LYS A 49 -22.48 -11.63 22.26
CA LYS A 49 -23.52 -10.71 21.80
C LYS A 49 -24.17 -11.17 20.50
N SER A 50 -25.45 -10.85 20.35
CA SER A 50 -26.20 -11.01 19.10
C SER A 50 -25.64 -10.11 18.00
N SER A 51 -25.97 -10.37 16.73
CA SER A 51 -25.57 -9.52 15.59
C SER A 51 -26.04 -8.07 15.76
N GLY A 52 -27.25 -7.86 16.27
CA GLY A 52 -27.79 -6.53 16.56
C GLY A 52 -26.97 -5.79 17.62
N GLU A 53 -26.70 -6.41 18.76
CA GLU A 53 -25.90 -5.78 19.82
C GLU A 53 -24.46 -5.47 19.36
N LYS A 54 -23.82 -6.40 18.64
CA LYS A 54 -22.48 -6.13 18.06
C LYS A 54 -22.52 -4.93 17.13
N HIS A 55 -23.60 -4.80 16.37
CA HIS A 55 -23.79 -3.67 15.47
C HIS A 55 -23.85 -2.37 16.26
N ASP A 56 -24.68 -2.31 17.30
CA ASP A 56 -24.87 -1.10 18.11
C ASP A 56 -23.55 -0.62 18.75
N PHE A 57 -22.70 -1.53 19.24
CA PHE A 57 -21.42 -1.17 19.84
C PHE A 57 -20.34 -0.75 18.83
N LEU A 58 -20.37 -1.28 17.61
CA LEU A 58 -19.32 -1.04 16.61
C LEU A 58 -19.72 -0.04 15.52
N PHE A 59 -20.99 0.36 15.44
CA PHE A 59 -21.55 1.18 14.35
C PHE A 59 -20.72 2.43 14.07
N ASN A 60 -20.42 3.21 15.11
CA ASN A 60 -19.65 4.47 15.02
C ASN A 60 -18.15 4.27 14.71
N HIS A 61 -17.71 3.02 14.57
CA HIS A 61 -16.31 2.67 14.35
C HIS A 61 -16.09 1.90 13.05
N TYR A 62 -17.13 1.55 12.28
CA TYR A 62 -17.00 0.76 11.06
C TYR A 62 -16.08 1.37 10.02
N ASN A 63 -16.09 2.69 9.89
CA ASN A 63 -15.17 3.40 9.00
C ASN A 63 -13.69 3.23 9.42
N LYS A 64 -13.37 2.59 10.55
CA LYS A 64 -11.99 2.33 11.00
C LYS A 64 -11.64 0.85 11.07
N VAL A 65 -12.62 -0.01 11.26
CA VAL A 65 -12.40 -1.44 11.56
C VAL A 65 -11.68 -2.16 10.40
N PHE A 66 -12.03 -1.85 9.15
CA PHE A 66 -11.37 -2.42 7.96
C PHE A 66 -10.39 -1.45 7.28
N ALA A 67 -10.17 -0.30 7.89
CA ALA A 67 -9.22 0.71 7.44
C ALA A 67 -7.96 0.68 8.34
N GLY A 68 -7.28 1.82 8.47
CA GLY A 68 -6.06 1.94 9.24
C GLY A 68 -4.81 1.70 8.38
N ASN A 69 -3.82 1.05 8.99
CA ASN A 69 -2.55 0.79 8.31
C ASN A 69 -2.68 -0.43 7.40
N THR A 70 -2.82 -0.20 6.09
CA THR A 70 -3.03 -1.25 5.10
C THR A 70 -2.50 -0.86 3.73
N SER A 71 -2.07 -1.86 2.96
CA SER A 71 -1.85 -1.72 1.53
C SER A 71 -3.15 -2.01 0.80
N VAL A 72 -3.37 -1.32 -0.30
CA VAL A 72 -4.56 -1.41 -1.14
C VAL A 72 -4.10 -1.59 -2.58
N SER A 73 -4.67 -2.59 -3.24
CA SER A 73 -4.51 -2.86 -4.66
C SER A 73 -5.90 -2.96 -5.29
N TRP A 74 -6.09 -2.32 -6.45
CA TRP A 74 -7.34 -2.37 -7.19
C TRP A 74 -7.20 -3.28 -8.40
N PHE A 75 -8.27 -3.98 -8.70
CA PHE A 75 -8.41 -4.85 -9.85
C PHE A 75 -9.74 -4.54 -10.53
N THR A 76 -9.74 -4.67 -11.85
CA THR A 76 -10.89 -4.39 -12.71
C THR A 76 -11.09 -5.54 -13.67
N CYS A 77 -12.29 -5.65 -14.21
CA CYS A 77 -12.63 -6.56 -15.30
C CYS A 77 -13.81 -6.02 -16.10
N ASP A 78 -14.18 -6.74 -17.17
CA ASP A 78 -15.28 -6.36 -18.05
C ASP A 78 -16.64 -6.32 -17.33
N SER A 79 -16.92 -7.31 -16.47
CA SER A 79 -18.14 -7.35 -15.67
C SER A 79 -17.96 -8.15 -14.38
N LEU A 80 -18.41 -7.59 -13.25
CA LEU A 80 -18.57 -8.30 -11.98
C LEU A 80 -20.01 -8.74 -11.72
N GLU A 81 -20.92 -8.53 -12.68
CA GLU A 81 -22.35 -8.80 -12.51
C GLU A 81 -22.60 -10.26 -12.08
N GLY A 82 -23.27 -10.42 -10.93
CA GLY A 82 -23.64 -11.73 -10.41
C GLY A 82 -22.51 -12.44 -9.67
N LEU A 83 -21.38 -11.76 -9.40
CA LEU A 83 -20.30 -12.31 -8.56
C LEU A 83 -20.82 -12.76 -7.20
N LYS A 84 -21.67 -11.95 -6.54
CA LYS A 84 -22.31 -12.32 -5.27
C LYS A 84 -23.05 -13.65 -5.36
N LYS A 85 -23.82 -13.85 -6.43
CA LYS A 85 -24.56 -15.10 -6.68
C LYS A 85 -23.59 -16.27 -6.90
N GLY A 86 -22.55 -16.07 -7.72
CA GLY A 86 -21.52 -17.08 -7.96
C GLY A 86 -20.78 -17.52 -6.69
N ILE A 87 -20.50 -16.58 -5.78
CA ILE A 87 -19.95 -16.87 -4.45
C ILE A 87 -20.91 -17.75 -3.64
N ILE A 88 -22.19 -17.40 -3.58
CA ILE A 88 -23.20 -18.15 -2.80
C ILE A 88 -23.39 -19.56 -3.35
N GLU A 89 -23.37 -19.74 -4.67
CA GLU A 89 -23.56 -21.04 -5.32
C GLU A 89 -22.36 -21.98 -5.16
N ARG A 90 -21.14 -21.42 -5.13
CA ARG A 90 -19.90 -22.22 -5.06
C ARG A 90 -19.52 -22.61 -3.63
N GLU A 91 -19.86 -21.79 -2.66
CA GLU A 91 -19.57 -22.06 -1.26
C GLU A 91 -20.60 -22.99 -0.62
N ARG A 92 -20.13 -23.90 0.25
CA ARG A 92 -21.01 -24.85 0.95
C ARG A 92 -22.02 -24.17 1.86
N ASN A 93 -21.63 -23.04 2.41
CA ASN A 93 -22.40 -22.23 3.34
C ASN A 93 -22.43 -20.82 2.77
N ASN A 94 -23.59 -20.16 2.78
CA ASN A 94 -23.69 -18.80 2.28
C ASN A 94 -22.86 -17.84 3.16
N PRO A 95 -21.75 -17.26 2.65
CA PRO A 95 -20.85 -16.43 3.44
C PRO A 95 -21.50 -15.11 3.90
N PHE A 96 -22.59 -14.70 3.25
CA PHE A 96 -23.39 -13.54 3.65
C PHE A 96 -24.36 -13.88 4.78
N ASN A 97 -24.58 -15.14 5.12
CA ASN A 97 -25.45 -15.51 6.25
C ASN A 97 -24.64 -16.00 7.44
N GLU A 98 -23.56 -16.74 7.17
CA GLU A 98 -22.75 -17.33 8.21
C GLU A 98 -21.28 -17.44 7.82
N LYS A 99 -20.50 -17.76 8.83
CA LYS A 99 -19.05 -17.82 8.78
C LYS A 99 -18.64 -19.21 8.27
N ILE A 100 -18.06 -19.33 7.06
CA ILE A 100 -17.58 -20.59 6.46
C ILE A 100 -16.48 -21.25 7.32
N PRO A 101 -16.67 -22.48 7.82
CA PRO A 101 -15.67 -23.16 8.63
C PRO A 101 -14.41 -23.51 7.80
N TYR A 102 -13.26 -23.55 8.47
CA TYR A 102 -11.98 -23.92 7.84
C TYR A 102 -11.15 -24.81 8.78
N LYS A 103 -10.23 -25.57 8.21
CA LYS A 103 -9.14 -26.23 8.95
C LYS A 103 -7.85 -25.46 8.75
N GLU A 104 -7.00 -25.37 9.77
CA GLU A 104 -5.75 -24.59 9.71
C GLU A 104 -4.81 -25.07 8.59
N GLU A 105 -4.76 -26.37 8.34
CA GLU A 105 -4.00 -27.02 7.26
C GLU A 105 -4.36 -26.48 5.87
N GLU A 106 -5.58 -25.98 5.69
CA GLU A 106 -6.09 -25.50 4.41
C GLU A 106 -5.78 -24.02 4.15
N LEU A 107 -5.17 -23.33 5.11
CA LEU A 107 -4.88 -21.89 5.05
C LEU A 107 -3.58 -21.54 4.31
N ILE A 108 -2.92 -22.53 3.69
CA ILE A 108 -1.75 -22.31 2.82
C ILE A 108 -2.12 -21.33 1.69
N ASN A 109 -3.35 -21.40 1.20
CA ASN A 109 -3.93 -20.45 0.26
C ASN A 109 -5.07 -19.65 0.92
N PRO A 110 -5.37 -18.43 0.45
CA PRO A 110 -6.49 -17.68 0.99
C PRO A 110 -7.83 -18.39 0.83
N LYS A 111 -8.65 -18.31 1.88
CA LYS A 111 -9.99 -18.88 1.91
C LYS A 111 -11.02 -17.85 2.31
N LEU A 112 -12.16 -17.84 1.63
CA LEU A 112 -13.28 -16.99 2.01
C LEU A 112 -13.84 -17.47 3.36
N ARG A 113 -13.92 -16.55 4.31
CA ARG A 113 -14.39 -16.82 5.68
C ARG A 113 -15.82 -16.33 5.89
N SER A 114 -16.15 -15.16 5.36
CA SER A 114 -17.45 -14.51 5.53
C SER A 114 -17.56 -13.30 4.60
N ALA A 115 -18.78 -12.81 4.40
CA ALA A 115 -19.08 -11.62 3.64
C ALA A 115 -20.06 -10.71 4.40
N ALA A 116 -20.00 -9.40 4.18
CA ALA A 116 -20.92 -8.43 4.75
C ALA A 116 -21.41 -7.45 3.68
N GLU A 117 -22.72 -7.26 3.61
CA GLU A 117 -23.34 -6.30 2.69
C GLU A 117 -23.12 -4.88 3.20
N ILE A 118 -22.82 -3.98 2.26
CA ILE A 118 -22.77 -2.53 2.49
C ILE A 118 -24.05 -1.93 1.90
N ASP A 119 -24.29 -2.22 0.62
CA ASP A 119 -25.48 -1.88 -0.14
C ASP A 119 -25.80 -3.01 -1.14
N GLU A 120 -26.66 -2.75 -2.13
CA GLU A 120 -27.09 -3.76 -3.11
C GLU A 120 -25.94 -4.26 -3.99
N ASP A 121 -25.05 -3.36 -4.40
CA ASP A 121 -23.96 -3.64 -5.37
C ASP A 121 -22.59 -3.73 -4.70
N SER A 122 -22.48 -3.32 -3.43
CA SER A 122 -21.23 -3.24 -2.69
C SER A 122 -21.22 -4.10 -1.45
N TYR A 123 -20.14 -4.84 -1.27
CA TYR A 123 -19.98 -5.73 -0.11
C TYR A 123 -18.50 -5.99 0.21
N TYR A 124 -18.26 -6.39 1.46
CA TYR A 124 -16.97 -6.87 1.91
C TYR A 124 -16.91 -8.39 1.87
N LEU A 125 -15.81 -8.93 1.35
CA LEU A 125 -15.40 -10.32 1.54
C LEU A 125 -14.22 -10.37 2.51
N ARG A 126 -14.23 -11.32 3.43
CA ARG A 126 -13.16 -11.54 4.40
C ARG A 126 -12.46 -12.84 4.10
N PHE A 127 -11.19 -12.77 3.73
CA PHE A 127 -10.36 -13.93 3.45
C PHE A 127 -9.45 -14.21 4.64
N ILE A 128 -9.24 -15.48 4.98
CA ILE A 128 -8.29 -15.93 5.99
C ILE A 128 -7.22 -16.79 5.33
N TYR A 129 -5.97 -16.62 5.77
CA TYR A 129 -4.82 -17.33 5.21
C TYR A 129 -3.63 -17.33 6.19
N GLN A 130 -2.63 -18.17 5.93
CA GLN A 130 -1.38 -18.21 6.69
C GLN A 130 -0.42 -17.12 6.18
N ASP A 131 -0.01 -16.20 7.05
CA ASP A 131 1.00 -15.16 6.79
C ASP A 131 2.23 -15.44 7.67
N GLY A 132 3.03 -16.43 7.26
CA GLY A 132 4.30 -16.78 7.88
C GLY A 132 4.21 -17.74 9.07
N THR A 133 5.24 -17.67 9.92
CA THR A 133 5.36 -18.46 11.15
C THR A 133 5.92 -17.59 12.26
N ARG A 134 5.51 -17.86 13.51
CA ARG A 134 6.09 -17.30 14.72
C ARG A 134 6.93 -18.37 15.43
N ARG A 135 8.07 -17.96 15.96
CA ARG A 135 8.92 -18.82 16.81
C ARG A 135 8.58 -18.53 18.26
N ILE A 136 8.21 -19.56 19.01
CA ILE A 136 8.12 -19.49 20.47
C ILE A 136 9.42 -20.08 20.99
N ILE A 137 10.18 -19.25 21.72
CA ILE A 137 11.48 -19.62 22.29
C ILE A 137 11.28 -19.72 23.80
N GLY A 138 11.31 -20.94 24.32
CA GLY A 138 11.25 -21.26 25.75
C GLY A 138 12.38 -22.23 26.11
N GLU A 139 12.04 -23.35 26.75
CA GLU A 139 12.98 -24.48 26.92
C GLU A 139 13.25 -25.18 25.58
N ASP A 140 12.26 -25.24 24.69
CA ASP A 140 12.36 -25.70 23.30
C ASP A 140 12.03 -24.57 22.30
N ILE A 141 12.37 -24.79 21.02
CA ILE A 141 11.99 -23.91 19.91
C ILE A 141 10.78 -24.51 19.19
N GLU A 142 9.63 -23.86 19.32
CA GLU A 142 8.42 -24.21 18.57
C GLU A 142 8.16 -23.22 17.44
N VAL A 143 7.79 -23.71 16.26
CA VAL A 143 7.42 -22.89 15.10
C VAL A 143 5.94 -23.05 14.84
N LEU A 144 5.15 -22.00 15.08
CA LEU A 144 3.71 -22.02 14.87
C LEU A 144 3.32 -21.17 13.66
N PRO A 145 2.40 -21.64 12.80
CA PRO A 145 1.86 -20.82 11.72
C PRO A 145 1.13 -19.60 12.28
N THR A 146 1.26 -18.46 11.59
CA THR A 146 0.51 -17.24 11.90
C THR A 146 -0.58 -17.05 10.86
N THR A 147 -1.80 -16.78 11.32
CA THR A 147 -2.94 -16.52 10.43
C THR A 147 -3.23 -15.03 10.34
N LYS A 148 -3.76 -14.63 9.20
CA LYS A 148 -4.13 -13.25 8.91
C LYS A 148 -5.45 -13.20 8.16
N THR A 149 -6.13 -12.07 8.28
CA THR A 149 -7.36 -11.80 7.54
C THR A 149 -7.17 -10.61 6.60
N ALA A 150 -7.55 -10.78 5.34
CA ALA A 150 -7.62 -9.74 4.33
C ALA A 150 -9.08 -9.28 4.15
N THR A 151 -9.24 -8.00 3.79
CA THR A 151 -10.54 -7.44 3.39
C THR A 151 -10.53 -7.21 1.89
N VAL A 152 -11.57 -7.65 1.21
CA VAL A 152 -11.84 -7.30 -0.17
C VAL A 152 -13.11 -6.48 -0.20
N TYR A 153 -13.07 -5.27 -0.73
CA TYR A 153 -14.25 -4.50 -1.08
C TYR A 153 -14.59 -4.77 -2.55
N ILE A 154 -15.85 -5.10 -2.81
CA ILE A 154 -16.39 -5.29 -4.15
C ILE A 154 -17.40 -4.19 -4.41
N ASN A 155 -17.39 -3.65 -5.63
CA ASN A 155 -18.50 -2.89 -6.20
C ASN A 155 -18.81 -3.46 -7.58
N GLU A 156 -19.94 -4.17 -7.71
CA GLU A 156 -20.31 -4.85 -8.96
C GLU A 156 -20.59 -3.82 -10.07
N THR A 157 -21.32 -2.74 -9.79
CA THR A 157 -21.69 -1.70 -10.76
C THR A 157 -20.49 -0.94 -11.34
N LYS A 158 -19.41 -0.76 -10.57
CA LYS A 158 -18.17 -0.12 -11.00
C LYS A 158 -17.12 -1.12 -11.49
N ASN A 159 -17.43 -2.42 -11.53
CA ASN A 159 -16.49 -3.50 -11.87
C ASN A 159 -15.17 -3.42 -11.08
N LEU A 160 -15.25 -3.05 -9.81
CA LEU A 160 -14.09 -2.76 -8.98
C LEU A 160 -13.93 -3.81 -7.88
N VAL A 161 -12.73 -4.38 -7.82
CA VAL A 161 -12.25 -5.23 -6.71
C VAL A 161 -11.11 -4.52 -6.01
N GLU A 162 -11.32 -4.09 -4.77
CA GLU A 162 -10.28 -3.49 -3.93
C GLU A 162 -9.82 -4.53 -2.90
N VAL A 163 -8.56 -4.96 -2.98
CA VAL A 163 -7.98 -5.90 -2.01
C VAL A 163 -7.06 -5.16 -1.04
N ARG A 164 -7.38 -5.25 0.25
CA ARG A 164 -6.63 -4.63 1.34
C ARG A 164 -5.62 -5.61 1.93
N ASP A 165 -4.52 -5.80 1.20
CA ASP A 165 -3.37 -6.57 1.65
C ASP A 165 -2.08 -6.18 0.88
N LYS A 166 -0.94 -6.76 1.26
CA LYS A 166 0.33 -6.68 0.56
C LYS A 166 0.14 -7.09 -0.92
N PRO A 167 0.86 -6.47 -1.87
CA PRO A 167 0.63 -6.66 -3.30
C PRO A 167 0.60 -8.12 -3.79
N ASP A 168 1.48 -8.98 -3.27
CA ASP A 168 1.58 -10.38 -3.69
C ASP A 168 0.38 -11.22 -3.19
N ASP A 169 -0.06 -10.98 -1.95
CA ASP A 169 -1.25 -11.65 -1.41
C ASP A 169 -2.53 -11.10 -2.04
N ALA A 170 -2.56 -9.80 -2.33
CA ALA A 170 -3.66 -9.17 -3.03
C ALA A 170 -3.91 -9.81 -4.41
N LEU A 171 -2.85 -10.14 -5.15
CA LEU A 171 -2.95 -10.82 -6.44
C LEU A 171 -3.54 -12.24 -6.30
N LYS A 172 -3.10 -13.01 -5.30
CA LYS A 172 -3.63 -14.35 -5.02
C LYS A 172 -5.12 -14.30 -4.67
N ILE A 173 -5.49 -13.34 -3.82
CA ILE A 173 -6.89 -13.13 -3.39
C ILE A 173 -7.74 -12.70 -4.59
N ALA A 174 -7.27 -11.77 -5.41
CA ALA A 174 -7.97 -11.37 -6.64
C ALA A 174 -8.19 -12.58 -7.56
N GLY A 175 -7.18 -13.42 -7.80
CA GLY A 175 -7.35 -14.64 -8.60
C GLY A 175 -8.43 -15.59 -8.05
N LEU A 176 -8.57 -15.69 -6.72
CA LEU A 176 -9.66 -16.45 -6.10
C LEU A 176 -11.02 -15.77 -6.29
N VAL A 177 -11.10 -14.44 -6.14
CA VAL A 177 -12.32 -13.67 -6.42
C VAL A 177 -12.79 -13.90 -7.86
N ALA A 178 -11.89 -13.78 -8.84
CA ALA A 178 -12.18 -14.05 -10.25
C ALA A 178 -12.77 -15.44 -10.46
N SER A 179 -12.25 -16.45 -9.76
CA SER A 179 -12.70 -17.83 -9.92
C SER A 179 -14.14 -18.09 -9.49
N TYR A 180 -14.76 -17.22 -8.69
CA TYR A 180 -16.20 -17.34 -8.35
C TYR A 180 -17.12 -16.91 -9.50
N VAL A 181 -16.61 -16.14 -10.45
CA VAL A 181 -17.35 -15.85 -11.67
C VAL A 181 -17.11 -17.02 -12.61
N ASN A 182 -18.16 -17.74 -12.99
CA ASN A 182 -18.08 -18.89 -13.91
C ASN A 182 -17.69 -18.50 -15.35
N GLN A 183 -17.45 -17.22 -15.60
CA GLN A 183 -16.93 -16.68 -16.85
C GLN A 183 -15.41 -16.61 -16.74
N GLN A 184 -14.68 -16.82 -17.84
CA GLN A 184 -13.21 -16.74 -17.89
C GLN A 184 -12.71 -15.30 -17.73
N ILE A 185 -13.07 -14.65 -16.62
CA ILE A 185 -12.71 -13.27 -16.36
C ILE A 185 -11.31 -13.26 -15.79
N THR A 186 -10.45 -12.49 -16.43
CA THR A 186 -9.15 -12.14 -15.86
C THR A 186 -9.34 -10.85 -15.08
N LEU A 187 -9.05 -10.89 -13.77
CA LEU A 187 -8.95 -9.66 -12.99
C LEU A 187 -7.59 -9.03 -13.26
N ASP A 188 -7.59 -7.91 -13.96
CA ASP A 188 -6.39 -7.16 -14.25
C ASP A 188 -6.10 -6.18 -13.13
N LYS A 189 -4.85 -6.18 -12.67
CA LYS A 189 -4.40 -5.20 -11.67
C LYS A 189 -4.44 -3.81 -12.28
N TYR A 190 -5.32 -2.96 -11.75
CA TYR A 190 -5.57 -1.63 -12.30
C TYR A 190 -4.31 -0.76 -12.21
N ASN A 191 -3.88 -0.23 -13.36
CA ASN A 191 -2.73 0.66 -13.41
C ASN A 191 -3.17 2.10 -13.15
N PHE A 192 -3.47 2.43 -11.90
CA PHE A 192 -3.92 3.78 -11.51
C PHE A 192 -2.90 4.89 -11.79
N LEU A 193 -1.65 4.54 -12.13
CA LEU A 193 -0.60 5.47 -12.50
C LEU A 193 -0.65 5.87 -13.98
N ALA A 194 -1.25 5.05 -14.85
CA ALA A 194 -1.26 5.29 -16.30
C ALA A 194 -1.93 6.62 -16.69
N PRO A 195 -3.08 7.02 -16.11
CA PRO A 195 -3.71 8.31 -16.40
C PRO A 195 -2.83 9.53 -16.07
N TYR A 196 -1.85 9.34 -15.19
CA TYR A 196 -0.92 10.36 -14.71
C TYR A 196 0.46 10.26 -15.37
N GLY A 197 0.56 9.61 -16.54
CA GLY A 197 1.85 9.42 -17.22
C GLY A 197 2.89 8.66 -16.39
N SER A 198 2.44 7.84 -15.43
CA SER A 198 3.26 7.19 -14.40
C SER A 198 4.01 8.12 -13.42
N LYS A 199 3.57 9.38 -13.29
CA LYS A 199 4.13 10.36 -12.37
C LYS A 199 3.34 10.39 -11.06
N ILE A 200 4.05 10.21 -9.94
CA ILE A 200 3.43 10.22 -8.61
C ILE A 200 3.05 11.66 -8.21
N GLU A 201 3.79 12.63 -8.73
CA GLU A 201 3.59 14.06 -8.56
C GLU A 201 2.18 14.48 -8.98
N ASP A 202 1.72 13.98 -10.13
CA ASP A 202 0.43 14.35 -10.71
C ASP A 202 -0.73 13.74 -9.91
N ILE A 203 -0.50 12.62 -9.20
CA ILE A 203 -1.45 12.06 -8.23
C ILE A 203 -1.56 12.98 -7.01
N ALA A 204 -0.46 13.56 -6.55
CA ALA A 204 -0.50 14.48 -5.41
C ALA A 204 -1.40 15.69 -5.72
N ASP A 205 -1.40 16.18 -6.97
CA ASP A 205 -2.25 17.30 -7.38
C ASP A 205 -3.76 16.98 -7.40
N GLN A 206 -4.14 15.71 -7.43
CA GLN A 206 -5.55 15.30 -7.36
C GLN A 206 -6.10 15.28 -5.93
N LEU A 207 -5.21 15.23 -4.93
CA LEU A 207 -5.59 15.13 -3.53
C LEU A 207 -5.62 16.52 -2.90
N HIS A 208 -6.60 16.77 -2.04
CA HIS A 208 -6.72 18.07 -1.38
C HIS A 208 -5.48 18.38 -0.53
N ASN A 209 -4.86 19.53 -0.80
CA ASN A 209 -3.57 19.95 -0.21
C ASN A 209 -2.49 18.85 -0.29
N GLY A 210 -2.48 18.12 -1.41
CA GLY A 210 -1.51 17.07 -1.70
C GLY A 210 -0.09 17.61 -1.85
N ARG A 211 0.85 16.93 -1.20
CA ARG A 211 2.29 17.26 -1.19
C ARG A 211 3.11 16.03 -1.43
N PHE A 212 3.91 16.04 -2.48
CA PHE A 212 4.89 14.98 -2.74
C PHE A 212 6.12 15.23 -1.86
N THR A 213 6.46 14.31 -0.96
CA THR A 213 7.41 14.59 0.13
C THR A 213 8.61 13.64 0.16
N GLU A 214 8.51 12.52 -0.53
CA GLU A 214 9.59 11.55 -0.68
C GLU A 214 9.49 10.92 -2.06
N SER A 215 10.62 10.82 -2.76
CA SER A 215 10.76 10.07 -4.01
C SER A 215 11.80 8.97 -3.82
N LYS A 216 11.47 7.76 -4.24
CA LYS A 216 12.45 6.69 -4.45
C LYS A 216 12.55 6.46 -5.95
N ALA A 217 13.71 6.73 -6.52
CA ALA A 217 13.93 6.63 -7.96
C ALA A 217 15.24 5.92 -8.27
N PHE A 218 15.36 5.48 -9.52
CA PHE A 218 16.59 4.98 -10.12
C PHE A 218 16.81 5.73 -11.44
N PRO A 219 18.04 5.81 -11.97
CA PRO A 219 18.32 6.51 -13.22
C PRO A 219 17.50 5.99 -14.41
N GLU A 220 16.92 6.89 -15.22
CA GLU A 220 16.00 6.59 -16.34
C GLU A 220 16.68 5.97 -17.58
N THR A 221 17.83 5.30 -17.43
CA THR A 221 18.62 4.73 -18.53
C THR A 221 19.20 5.74 -19.53
N PHE A 222 20.50 6.01 -19.39
CA PHE A 222 21.40 6.22 -20.53
C PHE A 222 22.66 5.33 -20.45
N ILE A 223 22.79 4.56 -19.38
CA ILE A 223 24.01 3.84 -19.05
C ILE A 223 23.54 2.55 -18.42
N ASP A 224 23.69 1.43 -19.13
CA ASP A 224 23.58 0.11 -18.52
C ASP A 224 24.44 0.13 -17.25
N THR A 225 23.86 -0.30 -16.12
CA THR A 225 24.48 -0.27 -14.78
C THR A 225 25.98 -0.46 -14.87
N PHE A 226 26.72 0.61 -14.53
CA PHE A 226 28.16 0.59 -14.56
C PHE A 226 28.69 -0.58 -13.75
N ASN A 227 29.62 -1.32 -14.32
CA ASN A 227 30.38 -2.29 -13.56
C ASN A 227 31.30 -1.56 -12.56
N GLU A 228 31.85 -2.30 -11.59
CA GLU A 228 32.66 -1.75 -10.50
C GLU A 228 33.80 -0.86 -11.01
N LYS A 229 34.42 -1.22 -12.14
CA LYS A 229 35.51 -0.46 -12.76
C LYS A 229 35.04 0.85 -13.39
N GLU A 230 33.85 0.86 -13.98
CA GLU A 230 33.24 2.08 -14.53
C GLU A 230 32.80 3.03 -13.41
N ASN A 231 32.27 2.50 -12.30
CA ASN A 231 31.95 3.29 -11.10
C ASN A 231 33.20 3.95 -10.48
N GLU A 232 34.28 3.18 -10.31
CA GLU A 232 35.57 3.73 -9.84
C GLU A 232 36.09 4.83 -10.76
N THR A 233 35.91 4.66 -12.08
CA THR A 233 36.34 5.65 -13.07
C THR A 233 35.57 6.97 -12.92
N ILE A 234 34.27 6.91 -12.64
CA ILE A 234 33.45 8.11 -12.40
C ILE A 234 33.86 8.79 -11.10
N VAL A 235 34.09 8.04 -10.03
CA VAL A 235 34.58 8.59 -8.76
C VAL A 235 35.92 9.30 -8.96
N ASN A 236 36.82 8.74 -9.78
CA ASN A 236 38.09 9.35 -10.11
C ASN A 236 37.94 10.64 -10.93
N ILE A 237 36.98 10.72 -11.86
CA ILE A 237 36.67 11.97 -12.57
C ILE A 237 36.16 13.03 -11.59
N LEU A 238 35.26 12.65 -10.68
CA LEU A 238 34.73 13.57 -9.66
C LEU A 238 35.83 14.10 -8.75
N GLY A 239 36.74 13.23 -8.30
CA GLY A 239 37.92 13.61 -7.52
C GLY A 239 38.86 14.53 -8.28
N ALA A 240 39.14 14.24 -9.55
CA ALA A 240 40.01 15.07 -10.40
C ALA A 240 39.42 16.47 -10.68
N ILE A 241 38.09 16.58 -10.77
CA ILE A 241 37.42 17.89 -10.89
C ILE A 241 37.55 18.68 -9.58
N ASP A 242 37.38 18.02 -8.42
CA ASP A 242 37.55 18.66 -7.11
C ASP A 242 38.99 19.15 -6.90
N GLU A 243 39.97 18.31 -7.23
CA GLU A 243 41.40 18.65 -7.22
C GLU A 243 41.74 19.78 -8.21
N TYR A 244 41.13 19.81 -9.40
CA TYR A 244 41.29 20.92 -10.33
C TYR A 244 40.79 22.24 -9.73
N TYR A 245 39.64 22.24 -9.05
CA TYR A 245 39.14 23.45 -8.38
C TYR A 245 40.01 23.87 -7.18
N GLU A 246 40.69 22.93 -6.53
CA GLU A 246 41.53 23.20 -5.36
C GLU A 246 42.97 23.63 -5.75
N TYR A 247 43.53 23.04 -6.81
CA TYR A 247 44.95 23.19 -7.19
C TYR A 247 45.20 23.77 -8.59
N ASP A 248 44.15 24.01 -9.40
CA ASP A 248 44.22 24.52 -10.77
C ASP A 248 45.10 23.66 -11.71
N ASP A 249 45.22 22.36 -11.42
CA ASP A 249 46.04 21.40 -12.18
C ASP A 249 45.22 20.74 -13.30
N ILE A 250 45.32 21.33 -14.49
CA ILE A 250 44.60 20.88 -15.68
C ILE A 250 45.18 19.60 -16.31
N ASP A 251 46.48 19.32 -16.08
CA ASP A 251 47.16 18.17 -16.69
C ASP A 251 46.69 16.86 -16.05
N THR A 252 46.53 16.87 -14.72
CA THR A 252 45.98 15.73 -13.95
C THR A 252 44.53 15.44 -14.35
N LEU A 253 43.71 16.48 -14.50
CA LEU A 253 42.33 16.34 -14.97
C LEU A 253 42.27 15.77 -16.40
N GLN A 254 43.13 16.27 -17.31
CA GLN A 254 43.17 15.79 -18.69
C GLN A 254 43.55 14.31 -18.78
N GLN A 255 44.56 13.88 -18.03
CA GLN A 255 44.96 12.48 -17.97
C GLN A 255 43.81 11.58 -17.48
N LYS A 256 43.11 12.00 -16.41
CA LYS A 256 41.99 11.24 -15.83
C LYS A 256 40.79 11.14 -16.77
N LEU A 257 40.52 12.20 -17.54
CA LEU A 257 39.47 12.20 -18.57
C LEU A 257 39.84 11.31 -19.77
N GLU A 258 41.11 11.27 -20.19
CA GLU A 258 41.59 10.38 -21.26
C GLU A 258 41.57 8.90 -20.83
N GLU A 259 41.96 8.61 -19.58
CA GLU A 259 41.80 7.27 -18.98
C GLU A 259 40.33 6.86 -18.93
N ALA A 260 39.45 7.77 -18.49
CA ALA A 260 38.02 7.51 -18.42
C ALA A 260 37.39 7.28 -19.78
N LYS A 261 37.83 8.00 -20.82
CA LYS A 261 37.39 7.82 -22.21
C LYS A 261 37.62 6.40 -22.73
N SER A 262 38.72 5.77 -22.30
CA SER A 262 39.04 4.38 -22.69
C SER A 262 38.17 3.32 -21.99
N ILE A 263 37.57 3.66 -20.84
CA ILE A 263 36.78 2.75 -19.99
C ILE A 263 35.28 2.96 -20.21
N LEU A 264 34.84 4.22 -20.29
CA LEU A 264 33.43 4.62 -20.41
C LEU A 264 32.99 4.77 -21.88
N GLY A 265 33.90 4.98 -22.81
CA GLY A 265 33.58 5.22 -24.22
C GLY A 265 33.10 6.65 -24.53
N ASP A 266 33.16 7.04 -25.80
CA ASP A 266 32.94 8.43 -26.25
C ASP A 266 31.52 8.96 -26.02
N GLU A 267 30.51 8.08 -26.07
CA GLU A 267 29.10 8.45 -25.89
C GLU A 267 28.80 8.93 -24.46
N LEU A 268 29.53 8.40 -23.47
CA LEU A 268 29.36 8.70 -22.05
C LEU A 268 29.86 10.10 -21.67
N LEU A 269 30.89 10.60 -22.35
CA LEU A 269 31.36 11.98 -22.19
C LEU A 269 30.40 13.02 -22.80
N THR A 270 29.48 12.60 -23.67
CA THR A 270 28.44 13.47 -24.22
C THR A 270 27.17 13.51 -23.38
N SER A 271 27.07 12.64 -22.37
CA SER A 271 25.93 12.60 -21.44
C SER A 271 26.01 13.73 -20.41
N PRO A 272 24.88 14.33 -20.01
CA PRO A 272 24.88 15.33 -18.94
C PRO A 272 25.55 14.78 -17.68
N PHE A 273 26.50 15.53 -17.10
CA PHE A 273 27.28 15.14 -15.93
C PHE A 273 26.42 14.61 -14.75
N ILE A 274 25.22 15.17 -14.57
CA ILE A 274 24.24 14.73 -13.56
C ILE A 274 23.80 13.28 -13.80
N ALA A 275 23.58 12.87 -15.04
CA ALA A 275 23.20 11.50 -15.38
C ALA A 275 24.32 10.50 -15.06
N ILE A 276 25.58 10.89 -15.28
CA ILE A 276 26.77 10.08 -14.96
C ILE A 276 26.88 9.87 -13.44
N ILE A 277 26.71 10.93 -12.65
CA ILE A 277 26.69 10.84 -11.18
C ILE A 277 25.57 9.92 -10.71
N LEU A 278 24.35 10.11 -11.22
CA LEU A 278 23.20 9.32 -10.80
C LEU A 278 23.34 7.83 -11.16
N ALA A 279 23.91 7.53 -12.32
CA ALA A 279 24.21 6.16 -12.73
C ALA A 279 25.20 5.46 -11.78
N GLY A 280 26.16 6.18 -11.20
CA GLY A 280 27.05 5.63 -10.17
C GLY A 280 26.41 5.45 -8.79
N MET A 281 25.28 6.10 -8.50
CA MET A 281 24.60 6.03 -7.19
C MET A 281 23.59 4.86 -7.08
N GLY A 282 23.13 4.32 -8.21
CA GLY A 282 22.14 3.23 -8.24
C GLY A 282 20.74 3.68 -7.79
N ASP A 283 20.44 3.58 -6.49
CA ASP A 283 19.15 3.98 -5.91
C ASP A 283 19.24 5.39 -5.32
N VAL A 284 18.35 6.29 -5.72
CA VAL A 284 18.30 7.67 -5.21
C VAL A 284 17.03 7.89 -4.39
N GLY A 285 17.21 8.21 -3.11
CA GLY A 285 16.13 8.59 -2.19
C GLY A 285 16.17 10.08 -1.90
N LEU A 286 15.13 10.81 -2.32
CA LEU A 286 14.98 12.25 -2.06
C LEU A 286 13.85 12.46 -1.07
N LYS A 287 14.10 13.24 -0.01
CA LYS A 287 13.14 13.48 1.06
C LYS A 287 13.22 14.90 1.57
N VAL A 288 12.05 15.47 1.87
CA VAL A 288 11.92 16.78 2.50
C VAL A 288 11.05 16.73 3.74
N ASN A 289 11.36 17.58 4.72
CA ASN A 289 10.54 17.76 5.90
C ASN A 289 9.42 18.76 5.61
N GLU A 290 8.18 18.27 5.54
CA GLU A 290 6.91 19.02 5.41
C GLU A 290 6.70 19.87 4.15
N LYS A 291 7.76 20.23 3.43
CA LYS A 291 7.68 20.93 2.15
C LYS A 291 7.31 19.98 1.02
N ASP A 292 6.84 20.55 -0.09
CA ASP A 292 6.69 19.79 -1.33
C ASP A 292 8.05 19.64 -2.01
N LEU A 293 8.45 18.39 -2.27
CA LEU A 293 9.70 17.99 -2.91
C LEU A 293 9.81 18.60 -4.31
N ARG A 294 8.67 18.74 -5.02
CA ARG A 294 8.56 19.29 -6.38
C ARG A 294 8.98 20.76 -6.48
N HIS A 295 9.02 21.46 -5.36
CA HIS A 295 9.46 22.86 -5.31
C HIS A 295 10.92 23.00 -4.88
N THR A 296 11.64 21.89 -4.69
CA THR A 296 13.06 21.96 -4.32
C THR A 296 13.95 22.06 -5.57
N PRO A 297 14.94 22.96 -5.58
CA PRO A 297 15.89 23.08 -6.69
C PRO A 297 16.60 21.76 -7.00
N PHE A 298 16.92 21.00 -5.95
CA PHE A 298 17.59 19.70 -6.07
C PHE A 298 16.72 18.65 -6.76
N TYR A 299 15.43 18.57 -6.43
CA TYR A 299 14.51 17.68 -7.13
C TYR A 299 14.35 18.06 -8.60
N ASN A 300 14.21 19.36 -8.90
CA ASN A 300 14.06 19.84 -10.27
C ASN A 300 15.31 19.59 -11.14
N LEU A 301 16.49 19.57 -10.51
CA LEU A 301 17.75 19.27 -11.17
C LEU A 301 17.86 17.77 -11.55
N LEU A 302 17.46 16.88 -10.64
CA LEU A 302 17.62 15.43 -10.81
C LEU A 302 16.44 14.76 -11.51
N GLY A 303 15.23 15.29 -11.31
CA GLY A 303 13.97 14.70 -11.78
C GLY A 303 13.96 14.28 -13.25
N PRO A 304 14.48 15.08 -14.21
CA PRO A 304 14.55 14.70 -15.62
C PRO A 304 15.43 13.48 -15.95
N TYR A 305 16.21 12.99 -14.99
CA TYR A 305 17.13 11.86 -15.17
C TYR A 305 16.75 10.65 -14.31
N LEU A 306 15.59 10.71 -13.63
CA LEU A 306 15.17 9.74 -12.62
C LEU A 306 13.84 9.07 -13.01
N GLN A 307 13.83 7.75 -12.99
CA GLN A 307 12.63 6.94 -13.04
C GLN A 307 12.13 6.64 -11.61
N THR A 308 10.96 7.18 -11.27
CA THR A 308 10.34 6.99 -9.95
C THR A 308 9.85 5.54 -9.78
N SER A 309 10.33 4.86 -8.74
CA SER A 309 9.91 3.50 -8.34
C SER A 309 8.84 3.50 -7.25
N GLY A 310 8.74 4.61 -6.52
CA GLY A 310 7.75 4.85 -5.49
C GLY A 310 7.91 6.22 -4.86
N GLY A 311 6.98 6.58 -4.00
CA GLY A 311 7.04 7.88 -3.34
C GLY A 311 5.99 8.08 -2.27
N TYR A 312 6.05 9.22 -1.60
CA TYR A 312 5.21 9.54 -0.46
C TYR A 312 4.44 10.82 -0.69
N ILE A 313 3.12 10.74 -0.50
CA ILE A 313 2.21 11.88 -0.61
C ILE A 313 1.59 12.13 0.75
N LYS A 314 1.63 13.37 1.20
CA LYS A 314 0.80 13.87 2.30
C LYS A 314 -0.38 14.62 1.71
N PHE A 315 -1.56 14.49 2.30
CA PHE A 315 -2.76 15.17 1.82
C PHE A 315 -3.73 15.38 2.99
N GLN A 316 -4.80 16.14 2.78
CA GLN A 316 -5.79 16.42 3.79
C GLN A 316 -7.16 15.85 3.40
N VAL A 317 -7.87 15.33 4.40
CA VAL A 317 -9.26 14.87 4.24
C VAL A 317 -10.07 15.47 5.37
N GLU A 318 -11.28 15.93 5.06
CA GLU A 318 -12.23 16.39 6.06
C GLU A 318 -12.91 15.19 6.71
N VAL A 319 -12.61 14.95 7.99
CA VAL A 319 -13.18 13.84 8.77
C VAL A 319 -13.91 14.43 9.96
N ASN A 320 -15.24 14.22 10.02
CA ASN A 320 -16.14 14.86 11.00
C ASN A 320 -16.03 16.40 11.01
N ASN A 321 -16.03 17.04 9.84
CA ASN A 321 -15.90 18.49 9.66
C ASN A 321 -14.56 19.09 10.16
N VAL A 322 -13.53 18.26 10.29
CA VAL A 322 -12.18 18.69 10.68
C VAL A 322 -11.17 18.17 9.67
N TRP A 323 -10.43 19.09 9.06
CA TRP A 323 -9.31 18.77 8.18
C TRP A 323 -8.20 18.07 8.96
N GLN A 324 -7.87 16.85 8.52
CA GLN A 324 -6.80 16.05 9.10
C GLN A 324 -5.81 15.66 8.01
N GLU A 325 -4.53 15.71 8.36
CA GLU A 325 -3.46 15.26 7.46
C GLU A 325 -3.32 13.74 7.51
N PHE A 326 -3.28 13.14 6.33
CA PHE A 326 -3.00 11.73 6.09
C PHE A 326 -1.85 11.58 5.12
N SER A 327 -1.40 10.33 4.99
CA SER A 327 -0.29 10.03 4.12
C SER A 327 -0.37 8.64 3.51
N ILE A 328 0.07 8.58 2.26
CA ILE A 328 0.12 7.37 1.47
C ILE A 328 1.51 7.19 0.88
N ASN A 329 1.95 5.94 0.78
CA ASN A 329 3.08 5.55 -0.03
C ASN A 329 2.58 4.88 -1.31
N ILE A 330 3.02 5.38 -2.45
CA ILE A 330 2.68 4.84 -3.76
C ILE A 330 3.85 3.97 -4.22
N GLY A 331 3.57 2.71 -4.54
CA GLY A 331 4.53 1.81 -5.17
C GLY A 331 4.21 1.66 -6.65
N VAL A 332 5.14 2.05 -7.53
CA VAL A 332 4.93 2.07 -8.99
C VAL A 332 4.85 0.66 -9.55
N ARG A 333 5.89 -0.15 -9.34
CA ARG A 333 5.93 -1.56 -9.77
C ARG A 333 4.81 -2.41 -9.15
N PRO A 334 4.58 -2.37 -7.82
CA PRO A 334 3.50 -3.16 -7.24
C PRO A 334 2.12 -2.60 -7.56
N LYS A 335 1.97 -1.42 -8.17
CA LYS A 335 0.67 -0.76 -8.43
C LYS A 335 -0.23 -0.78 -7.20
N SER A 336 0.29 -0.29 -6.08
CA SER A 336 -0.41 -0.33 -4.79
C SER A 336 -0.23 0.96 -4.01
N VAL A 337 -1.21 1.28 -3.17
CA VAL A 337 -1.17 2.42 -2.25
C VAL A 337 -1.13 1.89 -0.82
N TYR A 338 -0.17 2.33 -0.03
CA TYR A 338 -0.04 1.96 1.38
C TYR A 338 -0.37 3.15 2.29
N PHE A 339 -1.44 3.01 3.06
CA PHE A 339 -1.88 3.99 4.04
C PHE A 339 -1.10 3.76 5.34
N LYS A 340 -0.24 4.70 5.75
CA LYS A 340 0.64 4.49 6.92
C LYS A 340 -0.03 4.72 8.27
N SER A 341 -1.08 5.52 8.30
CA SER A 341 -1.70 5.97 9.55
C SER A 341 -2.65 4.90 10.11
N ASN A 342 -2.53 4.61 11.41
CA ASN A 342 -3.54 3.83 12.12
C ASN A 342 -4.87 4.59 12.32
N LYS A 343 -4.90 5.89 12.00
CA LYS A 343 -6.10 6.73 12.01
C LYS A 343 -6.83 6.75 10.67
N THR A 344 -6.27 6.14 9.62
CA THR A 344 -6.91 6.07 8.30
C THR A 344 -8.31 5.48 8.44
N THR A 345 -9.30 6.17 7.89
CA THR A 345 -10.69 5.73 7.86
C THR A 345 -11.09 5.30 6.45
N GLU A 346 -12.27 4.71 6.30
CA GLU A 346 -12.91 4.40 5.02
C GLU A 346 -13.10 5.66 4.18
N GLU A 347 -13.44 6.79 4.81
CA GLU A 347 -13.53 8.10 4.15
C GLU A 347 -12.21 8.50 3.50
N VAL A 348 -11.08 8.25 4.16
CA VAL A 348 -9.74 8.55 3.61
C VAL A 348 -9.40 7.63 2.44
N ILE A 349 -9.77 6.34 2.53
CA ILE A 349 -9.58 5.39 1.42
C ILE A 349 -10.48 5.77 0.25
N GLU A 350 -11.73 6.16 0.51
CA GLU A 350 -12.70 6.61 -0.50
C GLU A 350 -12.26 7.91 -1.19
N GLU A 351 -11.66 8.86 -0.48
CA GLU A 351 -11.08 10.06 -1.10
C GLU A 351 -10.02 9.68 -2.13
N VAL A 352 -9.08 8.81 -1.77
CA VAL A 352 -8.05 8.31 -2.70
C VAL A 352 -8.69 7.51 -3.83
N ARG A 353 -9.62 6.60 -3.53
CA ARG A 353 -10.31 5.77 -4.52
C ARG A 353 -11.06 6.62 -5.54
N SER A 354 -11.85 7.60 -5.08
CA SER A 354 -12.66 8.44 -5.95
C SER A 354 -11.81 9.38 -6.81
N LYS A 355 -10.72 9.93 -6.28
CA LYS A 355 -9.86 10.90 -6.98
C LYS A 355 -8.79 10.27 -7.87
N VAL A 356 -8.30 9.08 -7.51
CA VAL A 356 -7.17 8.43 -8.21
C VAL A 356 -7.61 7.25 -9.06
N ILE A 357 -8.71 6.57 -8.69
CA ILE A 357 -9.23 5.40 -9.42
C ILE A 357 -10.48 5.78 -10.21
N LEU A 358 -11.55 6.18 -9.54
CA LEU A 358 -12.87 6.30 -10.19
C LEU A 358 -12.99 7.51 -11.10
N SER A 359 -12.28 8.61 -10.81
CA SER A 359 -12.20 9.79 -11.69
C SER A 359 -11.70 9.47 -13.10
N THR A 360 -11.02 8.33 -13.26
CA THR A 360 -10.38 7.91 -14.51
C THR A 360 -11.22 6.95 -15.34
N PHE A 361 -12.39 6.52 -14.84
CA PHE A 361 -13.37 5.70 -15.59
C PHE A 361 -14.41 6.52 -16.37
N ASN A 362 -14.35 7.86 -16.31
CA ASN A 362 -15.28 8.77 -16.99
C ASN A 362 -14.74 9.31 -18.31
#